data_AF-A0A178IHS4-F1
#
_entry.id   AF-A0A178IHS4-F1
#
_cell.length_a   1.000
_cell.length_b   1.000
_cell.length_c   1.000
_cell.angle_alpha   90.00
_cell.angle_beta   90.00
_cell.angle_gamma   90.00
#
_symmetry.space_group_name_H-M   'P 1'
#
loop_
_entity.id
_entity.type
_entity.pdbx_description
1 polymer ?
#
loop_
_entity_poly.entity_id
_entity_poly.type
_entity_poly.pdbx_seq_one_letter_code
_entity_poly.pdbx_strand_id
1 'polypeptide(L)'
;MWIGYDVKLFRGVTIGNGAVIGACSLVNKDVPPYAIVAGSPARHIRWRFPDEHIDFLQSIEWWHWPVMKINRYMPFLCSACINELRAQLAEDEQS
;
A
#
# COMPACT_ATOMS: atom_id res chain seq x y z
N MET A 1 3.92 -4.09 1.61
CA MET A 1 4.46 -4.42 0.27
C MET A 1 4.14 -5.86 -0.03
N TRP A 2 3.70 -6.20 -1.25
CA TRP A 2 3.53 -7.58 -1.70
C TRP A 2 4.43 -7.86 -2.90
N ILE A 3 5.30 -8.87 -2.77
CA ILE A 3 6.23 -9.30 -3.81
C ILE A 3 5.79 -10.70 -4.25
N GLY A 4 5.46 -10.84 -5.53
CA GLY A 4 5.12 -12.12 -6.14
C GLY A 4 6.32 -13.08 -6.19
N TYR A 5 6.03 -14.33 -6.52
CA TYR A 5 7.05 -15.36 -6.66
C TYR A 5 8.08 -15.03 -7.78
N ASP A 6 9.35 -15.36 -7.57
CA ASP A 6 10.46 -15.19 -8.55
C ASP A 6 10.59 -13.77 -9.15
N VAL A 7 10.39 -12.75 -8.32
CA VAL A 7 10.65 -11.35 -8.73
C VAL A 7 12.14 -11.05 -8.68
N LYS A 8 12.66 -10.42 -9.74
CA LYS A 8 14.05 -9.97 -9.87
C LYS A 8 14.10 -8.44 -9.71
N LEU A 9 14.76 -7.97 -8.67
CA LEU A 9 14.93 -6.55 -8.37
C LEU A 9 16.34 -6.10 -8.72
N PHE A 10 16.48 -5.01 -9.48
CA PHE A 10 17.77 -4.40 -9.73
C PHE A 10 18.29 -3.73 -8.45
N ARG A 11 19.62 -3.69 -8.29
CA ARG A 11 20.24 -2.99 -7.16
C ARG A 11 19.88 -1.50 -7.22
N GLY A 12 19.45 -0.96 -6.08
CA GLY A 12 19.16 0.47 -5.92
C GLY A 12 17.73 0.88 -6.23
N VAL A 13 16.85 -0.05 -6.66
CA VAL A 13 15.43 0.26 -6.83
C VAL A 13 14.74 0.40 -5.47
N THR A 14 13.86 1.39 -5.37
CA THR A 14 13.02 1.64 -4.21
C THR A 14 11.60 1.14 -4.48
N ILE A 15 11.02 0.41 -3.53
CA ILE A 15 9.63 -0.07 -3.62
C ILE A 15 8.80 0.65 -2.56
N GLY A 16 7.79 1.39 -3.01
CA GLY A 16 6.91 2.15 -2.13
C GLY A 16 5.99 1.29 -1.26
N ASN A 17 5.48 1.89 -0.19
CA ASN A 17 4.53 1.27 0.72
C ASN A 17 3.27 0.81 -0.02
N GLY A 18 2.71 -0.32 0.40
CA GLY A 18 1.49 -0.85 -0.22
C GLY A 18 1.62 -1.28 -1.69
N ALA A 19 2.79 -1.17 -2.34
CA ALA A 19 3.02 -1.61 -3.71
C ALA A 19 2.89 -3.13 -3.87
N VAL A 20 2.51 -3.56 -5.07
CA VAL A 20 2.31 -4.96 -5.46
C VAL A 20 3.13 -5.25 -6.72
N ILE A 21 4.00 -6.25 -6.63
CA ILE A 21 4.80 -6.71 -7.76
C ILE A 21 4.31 -8.10 -8.17
N GLY A 22 3.86 -8.24 -9.42
CA GLY A 22 3.42 -9.53 -9.96
C GLY A 22 4.55 -10.56 -10.03
N ALA A 23 4.20 -11.84 -10.00
CA ALA A 23 5.19 -12.93 -10.09
C ALA A 23 6.04 -12.86 -11.38
N CYS A 24 7.27 -13.38 -11.31
CA CYS A 24 8.25 -13.44 -12.40
C CYS A 24 8.62 -12.08 -13.02
N SER A 25 8.41 -10.97 -12.28
CA SER A 25 8.66 -9.62 -12.79
C SER A 25 10.13 -9.19 -12.65
N LEU A 26 10.63 -8.41 -13.61
CA LEU A 26 11.96 -7.80 -13.59
C LEU A 26 11.86 -6.30 -13.32
N VAL A 27 12.06 -5.89 -12.07
CA VAL A 27 11.93 -4.49 -11.64
C VAL A 27 13.28 -3.79 -11.79
N ASN A 28 13.36 -2.89 -12.78
CA ASN A 28 14.55 -2.11 -13.09
C ASN A 28 14.38 -0.60 -12.85
N LYS A 29 13.25 -0.18 -12.25
CA LYS A 29 12.93 1.21 -11.89
C LYS A 29 12.20 1.23 -10.56
N ASP A 30 12.21 2.39 -9.91
CA ASP A 30 11.46 2.60 -8.67
C ASP A 30 9.96 2.37 -8.87
N VAL A 31 9.33 1.79 -7.86
CA VAL A 31 7.90 1.47 -7.84
C VAL A 31 7.21 2.42 -6.85
N PRO A 32 6.30 3.29 -7.31
CA PRO A 32 5.58 4.19 -6.42
C PRO A 32 4.73 3.45 -5.36
N PRO A 33 4.41 4.11 -4.22
CA PRO A 33 3.49 3.56 -3.23
C PRO A 33 2.16 3.15 -3.87
N TYR A 34 1.60 2.01 -3.46
CA TYR A 34 0.31 1.49 -3.94
C TYR A 34 0.21 1.22 -5.45
N ALA A 35 1.32 1.28 -6.20
CA ALA A 35 1.36 0.86 -7.59
C ALA A 35 1.30 -0.67 -7.71
N ILE A 36 0.60 -1.16 -8.74
CA ILE A 36 0.66 -2.56 -9.17
C ILE A 36 1.52 -2.62 -10.43
N VAL A 37 2.64 -3.34 -10.37
CA VAL A 37 3.56 -3.52 -11.49
C VAL A 37 3.74 -5.00 -11.82
N ALA A 38 3.91 -5.34 -13.09
CA ALA A 38 4.35 -6.68 -13.48
C ALA A 38 5.08 -6.70 -14.83
N GLY A 39 5.72 -7.83 -15.14
CA GLY A 39 6.36 -8.11 -16.42
C GLY A 39 7.88 -7.99 -16.39
N SER A 40 8.52 -8.26 -17.53
CA SER A 40 9.97 -8.18 -17.70
C SER A 40 10.32 -7.41 -19.00
N PRO A 41 10.71 -6.12 -18.91
CA PRO A 41 10.82 -5.31 -17.69
C PRO A 41 9.45 -4.94 -17.09
N ALA A 42 9.41 -4.74 -15.76
CA ALA A 42 8.18 -4.42 -15.05
C ALA A 42 7.59 -3.09 -15.52
N ARG A 43 6.27 -3.05 -15.69
CA ARG A 43 5.50 -1.88 -16.10
C ARG A 43 4.34 -1.65 -15.15
N HIS A 44 3.96 -0.39 -14.98
CA HIS A 44 2.77 -0.01 -14.26
C HIS A 44 1.52 -0.58 -14.95
N ILE A 45 0.70 -1.30 -14.19
CA ILE A 45 -0.58 -1.83 -14.65
C ILE A 45 -1.69 -0.87 -14.22
N ARG A 46 -1.78 -0.60 -12.91
CA ARG A 46 -2.79 0.28 -12.30
C ARG A 46 -2.41 0.61 -10.86
N TRP A 47 -3.11 1.57 -10.29
CA TRP A 47 -3.10 1.86 -8.86
C TRP A 47 -4.01 0.90 -8.09
N ARG A 48 -3.69 0.64 -6.82
CA ARG A 48 -4.58 -0.11 -5.91
C ARG A 48 -5.83 0.67 -5.53
N PHE A 49 -5.69 1.99 -5.36
CA PHE A 49 -6.73 2.91 -4.90
C PHE A 49 -6.64 4.23 -5.66
N PRO A 50 -7.66 5.10 -5.59
CA PRO A 50 -7.56 6.49 -6.03
C PRO A 50 -6.47 7.27 -5.28
N ASP A 51 -5.92 8.30 -5.90
CA ASP A 51 -4.81 9.10 -5.34
C ASP A 51 -5.16 9.66 -3.95
N GLU A 52 -6.39 10.15 -3.76
CA GLU A 52 -6.86 10.66 -2.47
C GLU A 52 -6.82 9.63 -1.32
N HIS A 53 -7.00 8.35 -1.64
CA HIS A 53 -6.92 7.26 -0.67
C HIS A 53 -5.46 6.88 -0.40
N ILE A 54 -4.61 6.93 -1.43
CA ILE A 54 -3.18 6.66 -1.32
C ILE A 54 -2.54 7.70 -0.39
N ASP A 55 -2.82 8.98 -0.63
CA ASP A 55 -2.28 10.08 0.17
C ASP A 55 -2.68 9.98 1.64
N PHE A 56 -3.95 9.63 1.89
CA PHE A 56 -4.45 9.40 3.24
C PHE A 56 -3.81 8.19 3.91
N LEU A 57 -3.68 7.06 3.21
CA LEU A 57 -3.04 5.87 3.79
C LEU A 57 -1.55 6.09 4.08
N GLN A 58 -0.90 6.93 3.26
CA GLN A 58 0.49 7.35 3.45
C GLN A 58 0.64 8.35 4.59
N SER A 59 -0.35 9.21 4.86
CA SER A 59 -0.27 10.17 5.96
C SER A 59 -0.47 9.51 7.33
N ILE A 60 -1.35 8.50 7.41
CA ILE A 60 -1.65 7.82 8.68
C ILE A 60 -0.60 6.78 9.07
N GLU A 61 0.18 6.29 8.09
CA GLU A 61 1.21 5.24 8.24
C GLU A 61 0.80 4.13 9.21
N TRP A 62 -0.40 3.54 9.00
CA TRP A 62 -1.04 2.64 9.97
C TRP A 62 -0.17 1.44 10.39
N TRP A 63 0.83 1.07 9.58
CA TRP A 63 1.81 0.04 9.90
C TRP A 63 2.79 0.41 11.04
N HIS A 64 2.86 1.69 11.44
CA HIS A 64 3.61 2.15 12.62
C HIS A 64 2.76 2.23 13.90
N TRP A 65 1.45 1.95 13.81
CA TRP A 65 0.57 2.07 14.97
C TRP A 65 0.81 0.97 16.02
N PRO A 66 0.50 1.24 17.31
CA PRO A 66 0.44 0.19 18.32
C PRO A 66 -0.57 -0.89 17.93
N VAL A 67 -0.25 -2.16 18.22
CA VAL A 67 -1.10 -3.31 17.87
C VAL A 67 -2.54 -3.18 18.38
N MET A 68 -2.75 -2.55 19.54
CA MET A 68 -4.08 -2.31 20.09
C MET A 68 -4.92 -1.38 19.20
N LYS A 69 -4.29 -0.34 18.66
CA LYS A 69 -4.91 0.57 17.69
C LYS A 69 -5.22 -0.19 16.39
N ILE A 70 -4.28 -0.99 15.88
CA ILE A 70 -4.48 -1.82 14.68
C ILE A 70 -5.68 -2.77 14.86
N ASN A 71 -5.77 -3.48 15.98
CA ASN A 71 -6.87 -4.41 16.24
C ASN A 71 -8.23 -3.72 16.30
N ARG A 72 -8.31 -2.51 16.86
CA ARG A 72 -9.54 -1.70 16.90
C ARG A 72 -10.03 -1.37 15.48
N TYR A 73 -9.13 -0.99 14.58
CA TYR A 73 -9.48 -0.62 13.20
C TYR A 73 -9.38 -1.78 12.19
N MET A 74 -9.09 -3.01 12.64
CA MET A 74 -8.93 -4.18 11.78
C MET A 74 -10.12 -4.42 10.83
N PRO A 75 -11.40 -4.26 11.25
CA PRO A 75 -12.53 -4.42 10.34
C PRO A 75 -12.49 -3.46 9.14
N PHE A 76 -11.94 -2.26 9.32
CA PHE A 76 -11.80 -1.27 8.26
C PHE A 76 -10.54 -1.48 7.42
N LEU A 77 -9.41 -1.89 8.03
CA LEU A 77 -8.16 -2.19 7.32
C LEU A 77 -8.28 -3.42 6.40
N CYS A 78 -9.15 -4.36 6.75
CA CYS A 78 -9.42 -5.56 5.95
C CYS A 78 -10.58 -5.39 4.96
N SER A 79 -11.23 -4.23 4.92
CA SER A 79 -12.32 -3.94 3.98
C SER A 79 -11.87 -2.96 2.87
N ALA A 80 -12.74 -2.74 1.89
CA ALA A 80 -12.52 -1.70 0.88
C ALA A 80 -12.99 -0.30 1.33
N CYS A 81 -13.46 -0.16 2.57
CA CYS A 81 -14.11 1.05 3.09
C CYS A 81 -13.11 2.06 3.69
N ILE A 82 -12.20 2.59 2.86
CA ILE A 82 -11.19 3.57 3.30
C ILE A 82 -11.84 4.88 3.80
N ASN A 83 -12.99 5.26 3.26
CA ASN A 83 -13.73 6.45 3.70
C ASN A 83 -14.30 6.29 5.11
N GLU A 84 -14.76 5.09 5.48
CA GLU A 84 -15.22 4.82 6.84
C GLU A 84 -14.06 4.84 7.84
N LEU A 85 -12.90 4.28 7.46
CA LEU A 85 -11.67 4.39 8.26
C LEU A 85 -11.31 5.87 8.52
N ARG A 86 -11.41 6.72 7.50
CA ARG A 86 -11.15 8.17 7.62
C ARG A 86 -12.13 8.84 8.58
N ALA A 87 -13.42 8.53 8.48
CA ALA A 87 -14.43 9.08 9.38
C ALA A 87 -14.19 8.66 10.84
N GLN A 88 -13.93 7.37 11.09
CA GLN A 88 -13.73 6.86 12.44
C GLN A 88 -12.46 7.42 13.11
N LEU A 89 -11.39 7.61 12.34
CA LEU A 89 -10.17 8.23 12.87
C LEU A 89 -10.39 9.69 13.23
N ALA A 90 -11.19 10.42 12.45
CA ALA A 90 -11.53 11.79 12.80
C ALA A 90 -12.29 11.80 14.14
N GLU A 91 -13.35 10.99 14.29
CA GLU A 91 -14.12 10.90 15.53
C GLU A 91 -13.26 10.56 16.76
N ASP A 92 -12.34 9.62 16.62
CA ASP A 92 -11.46 9.18 17.72
C ASP A 92 -10.36 10.20 18.08
N GLU A 93 -10.03 11.13 17.19
CA GLU A 93 -9.12 12.25 17.48
C GLU A 93 -9.83 13.42 18.20
N GLN A 94 -11.17 13.44 18.21
CA GLN A 94 -11.96 14.43 18.93
C GLN A 94 -12.42 13.99 20.34
N SER A 95 -12.12 12.76 20.76
CA SER A 95 -12.47 12.21 22.08
C SER A 95 -11.26 12.04 23.00
#